data_AF-A0A4U9DB43-F1
#
_entry.id   AF-A0A4U9DB43-F1
#
_cell.length_a   1.000
_cell.length_b   1.000
_cell.length_c   1.000
_cell.angle_alpha   90.00
_cell.angle_beta   90.00
_cell.angle_gamma   90.00
#
_symmetry.space_group_name_H-M   'P 1'
#
loop_
_entity.id
_entity.type
_entity.pdbx_description
1 polymer ?
#
loop_
_entity_poly.entity_id
_entity_poly.type
_entity_poly.pdbx_seq_one_letter_code
_entity_poly.pdbx_strand_id
1 'polypeptide(L)'
;MQLRPGQAVNVLNGERRDVASFDNVVAMAGIGHPPRFFATLESCGVRPVKTVALADHQALTRADVAALVTERQTLLMTEKDAVKCRAFAEANWWYLPVDAIMTDERAQRLLTDLATLAQR
;
A
#
# COMPACT_ATOMS: atom_id res chain seq x y z
N MET A 1 -7.73 14.53 -10.02
CA MET A 1 -6.70 13.58 -9.53
C MET A 1 -7.37 12.25 -9.30
N GLN A 2 -6.88 11.20 -9.94
CA GLN A 2 -7.32 9.82 -9.73
C GLN A 2 -6.18 9.03 -9.10
N LEU A 3 -6.49 8.10 -8.22
CA LEU A 3 -5.51 7.19 -7.63
C LEU A 3 -5.54 5.88 -8.40
N ARG A 4 -4.40 5.48 -8.98
CA ARG A 4 -4.26 4.24 -9.75
C ARG A 4 -3.42 3.23 -8.96
N PRO A 5 -3.99 2.11 -8.51
CA PRO A 5 -3.21 1.04 -7.90
C PRO A 5 -2.30 0.37 -8.93
N GLY A 6 -1.09 -0.01 -8.48
CA GLY A 6 -0.12 -0.78 -9.27
C GLY A 6 -0.17 -2.28 -8.95
N GLN A 7 0.95 -2.97 -9.21
CA GLN A 7 1.15 -4.35 -8.76
C GLN A 7 1.55 -4.36 -7.28
N ALA A 8 1.05 -5.35 -6.53
CA ALA A 8 1.49 -5.55 -5.15
C ALA A 8 2.97 -5.95 -5.13
N VAL A 9 3.71 -5.38 -4.18
CA VAL A 9 5.16 -5.56 -4.04
C VAL A 9 5.47 -6.21 -2.70
N ASN A 10 6.25 -7.28 -2.72
CA ASN A 10 6.70 -7.96 -1.52
C ASN A 10 7.68 -7.06 -0.76
N VAL A 11 7.43 -6.87 0.54
CA VAL A 11 8.23 -5.95 1.36
C VAL A 11 9.67 -6.47 1.55
N LEU A 12 9.85 -7.79 1.61
CA LEU A 12 11.13 -8.44 1.90
C LEU A 12 12.05 -8.50 0.67
N ASN A 13 11.53 -8.92 -0.48
CA ASN A 13 12.35 -9.22 -1.66
C ASN A 13 12.04 -8.37 -2.90
N GLY A 14 11.00 -7.51 -2.87
CA GLY A 14 10.63 -6.64 -3.99
C GLY A 14 9.92 -7.35 -5.15
N GLU A 15 9.57 -8.63 -5.00
CA GLU A 15 8.78 -9.37 -5.99
C GLU A 15 7.45 -8.63 -6.27
N ARG A 16 7.02 -8.63 -7.53
CA ARG A 16 5.77 -7.98 -7.94
C ARG A 16 4.76 -9.01 -8.42
N ARG A 17 3.51 -8.90 -7.94
CA ARG A 17 2.40 -9.76 -8.34
C ARG A 17 1.14 -8.95 -8.55
N ASP A 18 0.23 -9.50 -9.36
CA ASP A 18 -1.12 -8.98 -9.42
C ASP A 18 -1.76 -9.12 -8.02
N VAL A 19 -2.32 -8.03 -7.50
CA VAL A 19 -2.97 -8.04 -6.19
C VAL A 19 -4.16 -9.00 -6.17
N ALA A 20 -4.86 -9.16 -7.30
CA ALA A 20 -5.98 -10.09 -7.44
C ALA A 20 -5.58 -11.57 -7.33
N SER A 21 -4.27 -11.88 -7.41
CA SER A 21 -3.77 -13.26 -7.27
C SER A 21 -3.66 -13.74 -5.82
N PHE A 22 -3.86 -12.85 -4.84
CA PHE A 22 -3.79 -13.21 -3.43
C PHE A 22 -5.13 -13.66 -2.87
N ASP A 23 -5.12 -14.83 -2.22
CA ASP A 23 -6.20 -15.33 -1.39
C ASP A 23 -5.90 -15.10 0.11
N ASN A 24 -6.93 -15.20 0.95
CA ASN A 24 -6.82 -15.09 2.41
C ASN A 24 -6.08 -13.83 2.88
N VAL A 25 -6.41 -12.69 2.28
CA VAL A 25 -5.76 -11.42 2.54
C VAL A 25 -6.23 -10.83 3.86
N VAL A 26 -5.27 -10.43 4.71
CA VAL A 26 -5.49 -9.46 5.78
C VAL A 26 -4.94 -8.12 5.31
N ALA A 27 -5.72 -7.05 5.46
CA ALA A 27 -5.30 -5.71 5.09
C ALA A 27 -5.06 -4.84 6.31
N MET A 28 -3.97 -4.07 6.32
CA MET A 28 -3.74 -3.04 7.33
C MET A 28 -3.44 -1.68 6.71
N ALA A 29 -3.85 -0.59 7.37
CA ALA A 29 -3.55 0.75 6.90
C ALA A 29 -3.46 1.74 8.06
N GLY A 30 -2.30 2.39 8.19
CA GLY A 30 -2.06 3.51 9.09
C GLY A 30 -2.00 4.82 8.33
N ILE A 31 -3.09 5.27 7.71
CA ILE A 31 -3.21 6.55 6.99
C ILE A 31 -4.41 7.34 7.53
N GLY A 32 -4.50 8.64 7.24
CA GLY A 32 -5.62 9.49 7.70
C GLY A 32 -7.04 9.01 7.39
N HIS A 33 -7.24 8.12 6.40
CA HIS A 33 -8.53 7.44 6.17
C HIS A 33 -8.34 5.98 5.71
N PRO A 34 -8.12 5.03 6.64
CA PRO A 34 -7.82 3.62 6.32
C PRO A 34 -8.85 2.93 5.42
N PRO A 35 -10.18 3.19 5.53
CA PRO A 35 -11.17 2.57 4.64
C PRO A 35 -10.91 2.80 3.14
N ARG A 36 -10.24 3.90 2.77
CA ARG A 36 -9.87 4.16 1.37
C ARG A 36 -8.96 3.07 0.80
N PHE A 37 -8.02 2.58 1.60
CA PHE A 37 -7.11 1.53 1.18
C PHE A 37 -7.86 0.21 0.98
N PHE A 38 -8.74 -0.15 1.92
CA PHE A 38 -9.53 -1.39 1.83
C PHE A 38 -10.46 -1.37 0.61
N ALA A 39 -11.14 -0.25 0.36
CA ALA A 39 -11.95 -0.07 -0.84
C ALA A 39 -11.12 -0.17 -2.14
N THR A 40 -9.86 0.27 -2.12
CA THR A 40 -8.94 0.12 -3.26
C THR A 40 -8.59 -1.35 -3.50
N LEU A 41 -8.38 -2.15 -2.45
CA LEU A 41 -8.17 -3.59 -2.59
C LEU A 41 -9.41 -4.28 -3.19
N GLU A 42 -10.60 -3.90 -2.70
CA GLU A 42 -11.86 -4.44 -3.22
C GLU A 42 -12.09 -4.10 -4.69
N SER A 43 -11.77 -2.87 -5.12
CA SER A 43 -11.87 -2.50 -6.54
C SER A 43 -10.85 -3.21 -7.43
N CYS A 44 -9.75 -3.71 -6.85
CA CYS A 44 -8.78 -4.57 -7.53
C CYS A 44 -9.17 -6.06 -7.49
N GLY A 45 -10.35 -6.42 -6.97
CA GLY A 45 -10.82 -7.80 -6.91
C GLY A 45 -10.42 -8.57 -5.66
N VAL A 46 -9.78 -7.93 -4.68
CA VAL A 46 -9.39 -8.56 -3.41
C VAL A 46 -10.41 -8.22 -2.32
N ARG A 47 -10.97 -9.24 -1.67
CA ARG A 47 -11.81 -9.05 -0.48
C ARG A 47 -11.03 -9.49 0.77
N PRO A 48 -10.48 -8.55 1.57
CA PRO A 48 -9.76 -8.92 2.77
C PRO A 48 -10.67 -9.69 3.75
N VAL A 49 -10.17 -10.78 4.32
CA VAL A 49 -10.87 -11.53 5.38
C VAL A 49 -10.83 -10.79 6.71
N LYS A 50 -9.92 -9.82 6.85
CA LYS A 50 -9.76 -8.95 8.01
C LYS A 50 -9.14 -7.62 7.57
N THR A 51 -9.64 -6.52 8.13
CA THR A 51 -9.09 -5.18 7.94
C THR A 51 -8.67 -4.57 9.28
N VAL A 52 -7.47 -3.99 9.33
CA VAL A 52 -6.90 -3.41 10.55
C VAL A 52 -6.56 -1.94 10.29
N ALA A 53 -7.34 -1.04 10.88
CA ALA A 53 -7.04 0.39 10.87
C ALA A 53 -6.00 0.70 11.95
N LEU A 54 -4.95 1.43 11.60
CA LEU A 54 -3.90 1.87 12.50
C LEU A 54 -3.89 3.40 12.57
N ALA A 55 -3.30 3.97 13.63
CA ALA A 55 -3.07 5.40 13.65
C ALA A 55 -1.96 5.79 12.66
N ASP A 56 -2.06 6.98 12.05
CA ASP A 56 -1.17 7.44 10.97
C ASP A 56 0.33 7.32 11.32
N HIS A 57 0.64 7.67 12.57
CA HIS A 57 1.99 7.66 13.15
C HIS A 57 2.22 6.54 14.17
N GLN A 58 1.40 5.50 14.16
CA GLN A 58 1.62 4.36 15.05
C GLN A 58 3.00 3.76 14.77
N ALA A 59 3.79 3.59 15.84
CA ALA A 59 5.02 2.82 15.81
C ALA A 59 4.66 1.34 15.63
N LEU A 60 5.37 0.66 14.74
CA LEU A 60 5.13 -0.75 14.44
C LEU A 60 6.33 -1.57 14.90
N THR A 61 6.06 -2.56 15.73
CA THR A 61 7.05 -3.61 16.02
C THR A 61 6.75 -4.84 15.17
N ARG A 62 7.74 -5.72 15.00
CA ARG A 62 7.55 -7.00 14.32
C ARG A 62 6.43 -7.83 14.96
N ALA A 63 6.40 -7.89 16.29
CA ALA A 63 5.42 -8.68 17.03
C ALA A 63 3.99 -8.18 16.79
N ASP A 64 3.77 -6.87 16.79
CA ASP A 64 2.45 -6.28 16.57
C ASP A 64 1.91 -6.61 15.18
N VAL A 65 2.75 -6.51 14.15
CA VAL A 65 2.36 -6.76 12.76
C VAL A 65 2.20 -8.25 12.48
N ALA A 66 3.10 -9.09 12.99
CA ALA A 66 3.01 -10.54 12.84
C ALA A 66 1.75 -11.11 13.51
N ALA A 67 1.32 -10.54 14.65
CA ALA A 67 0.10 -10.96 15.33
C ALA A 67 -1.20 -10.66 14.54
N LEU A 68 -1.14 -9.84 13.47
CA LEU A 68 -2.31 -9.53 12.66
C LEU A 68 -2.71 -10.69 11.74
N VAL A 69 -1.77 -11.57 11.40
CA VAL A 69 -1.90 -12.63 10.40
C VAL A 69 -1.48 -13.99 10.92
N THR A 70 -1.93 -15.03 10.24
CA THR A 70 -1.43 -16.40 10.39
C THR A 70 -0.50 -16.76 9.23
N GLU A 71 0.25 -17.86 9.34
CA GLU A 71 1.18 -18.32 8.28
C GLU A 71 0.50 -18.59 6.93
N ARG A 72 -0.82 -18.83 6.91
CA ARG A 72 -1.60 -19.10 5.69
C ARG A 72 -2.24 -17.84 5.08
N GLN A 73 -2.03 -16.68 5.68
CA GLN A 73 -2.62 -15.42 5.25
C GLN A 73 -1.58 -14.52 4.61
N THR A 74 -2.01 -13.71 3.66
CA THR A 74 -1.17 -12.66 3.06
C THR A 74 -1.48 -11.34 3.75
N LEU A 75 -0.46 -10.62 4.22
CA LEU A 75 -0.64 -9.28 4.75
C LEU A 75 -0.44 -8.26 3.62
N LEU A 76 -1.48 -7.47 3.33
CA LEU A 76 -1.39 -6.31 2.43
C LEU A 76 -1.46 -5.01 3.23
N MET A 77 -0.52 -4.10 2.96
CA MET A 77 -0.45 -2.81 3.63
C MET A 77 -0.25 -1.64 2.66
N THR A 78 -0.34 -0.41 3.18
CA THR A 78 0.03 0.77 2.39
C THR A 78 1.56 0.83 2.21
N GLU A 79 2.03 1.48 1.15
CA GLU A 79 3.47 1.69 0.95
C GLU A 79 4.12 2.42 2.14
N LYS A 80 3.41 3.35 2.77
CA LYS A 80 3.89 4.06 3.97
C LYS A 80 4.14 3.11 5.14
N ASP A 81 3.22 2.18 5.39
CA ASP A 81 3.39 1.21 6.47
C ASP A 81 4.50 0.20 6.14
N ALA A 82 4.68 -0.14 4.87
CA ALA A 82 5.78 -1.00 4.41
C ALA A 82 7.17 -0.41 4.69
N VAL A 83 7.32 0.92 4.58
CA VAL A 83 8.58 1.59 4.96
C VAL A 83 8.91 1.34 6.44
N LYS A 84 7.91 1.35 7.33
CA LYS A 84 8.09 1.07 8.76
C LYS A 84 8.44 -0.40 9.01
N CYS A 85 7.86 -1.31 8.22
CA CYS A 85 8.03 -2.76 8.39
C CYS A 85 9.29 -3.35 7.74
N ARG A 86 9.95 -2.63 6.82
CA ARG A 86 11.03 -3.15 5.95
C ARG A 86 12.13 -3.90 6.71
N ALA A 87 12.53 -3.41 7.88
CA ALA A 87 13.62 -4.00 8.66
C ALA A 87 13.30 -5.40 9.24
N PHE A 88 12.03 -5.78 9.29
CA PHE A 88 11.56 -7.00 9.93
C PHE A 88 10.46 -7.72 9.14
N ALA A 89 10.34 -7.41 7.84
CA ALA A 89 9.29 -7.93 6.98
C ALA A 89 9.37 -9.45 6.84
N GLU A 90 8.19 -10.09 6.78
CA GLU A 90 8.08 -11.53 6.55
C GLU A 90 7.69 -11.82 5.10
N ALA A 91 7.90 -13.06 4.65
CA ALA A 91 7.80 -13.44 3.24
C ALA A 91 6.38 -13.24 2.65
N ASN A 92 5.35 -13.27 3.48
CA ASN A 92 3.95 -13.08 3.10
C ASN A 92 3.46 -11.63 3.30
N TRP A 93 4.36 -10.66 3.49
CA TRP A 93 4.01 -9.25 3.64
C TRP A 93 4.23 -8.47 2.35
N TRP A 94 3.19 -7.77 1.93
CA TRP A 94 3.10 -7.08 0.66
C TRP A 94 2.54 -5.68 0.86
N TYR A 95 2.87 -4.77 -0.05
CA TYR A 95 2.24 -3.45 -0.11
C TYR A 95 1.68 -3.18 -1.50
N LEU A 96 0.62 -2.38 -1.57
CA LEU A 96 0.05 -1.95 -2.84
C LEU A 96 0.48 -0.49 -3.10
N PRO A 97 1.37 -0.23 -4.06
CA PRO A 97 1.69 1.12 -4.50
C PRO A 97 0.46 1.74 -5.18
N VAL A 98 0.27 3.04 -4.98
CA VAL A 98 -0.83 3.81 -5.56
C VAL A 98 -0.28 5.11 -6.13
N ASP A 99 -0.41 5.27 -7.44
CA ASP A 99 0.04 6.45 -8.15
C ASP A 99 -1.07 7.51 -8.21
N ALA A 100 -0.71 8.78 -8.00
CA ALA A 100 -1.61 9.89 -8.25
C ALA A 100 -1.52 10.32 -9.72
N ILE A 101 -2.60 10.15 -10.46
CA ILE A 101 -2.73 10.59 -11.86
C ILE A 101 -3.48 11.91 -11.89
N MET A 102 -2.80 12.95 -12.35
CA MET A 102 -3.39 14.27 -12.62
C MET A 102 -3.97 14.29 -14.03
N THR A 103 -5.29 14.37 -14.12
CA THR A 103 -6.03 14.44 -15.40
C THR A 103 -6.43 15.87 -15.78
N ASP A 104 -6.06 16.85 -14.95
CA ASP A 104 -6.36 18.26 -15.16
C ASP A 104 -5.19 18.93 -15.90
N GLU A 105 -5.49 19.59 -17.03
CA GLU A 105 -4.47 20.22 -17.87
C GLU A 105 -3.65 21.29 -17.13
N ARG A 106 -4.27 22.07 -16.23
CA ARG A 106 -3.55 23.09 -15.46
C ARG A 106 -2.59 22.43 -14.48
N ALA A 107 -3.03 21.35 -13.82
CA ALA A 107 -2.17 20.60 -12.93
C ALA A 107 -0.99 19.94 -13.69
N GLN A 108 -1.22 19.42 -14.89
CA GLN A 108 -0.15 18.87 -15.73
C GLN A 108 0.87 19.92 -16.19
N ARG A 109 0.42 21.12 -16.57
CA ARG A 109 1.32 22.26 -16.86
C ARG A 109 2.15 22.62 -15.63
N LEU A 110 1.51 22.77 -14.46
CA LEU A 110 2.22 23.07 -13.22
C LEU A 110 3.28 22.00 -12.88
N LEU A 111 2.94 20.71 -13.02
CA LEU A 111 3.89 19.62 -12.80
C LEU A 111 5.09 19.70 -13.77
N THR A 112 4.85 20.06 -15.03
CA THR A 112 5.89 20.22 -16.05
C THR A 112 6.84 21.38 -15.70
N ASP A 113 6.28 22.50 -15.24
CA ASP A 113 7.06 23.67 -14.83
C ASP A 113 7.94 23.34 -13.61
N LEU A 114 7.36 22.69 -12.58
CA LEU A 114 8.09 22.26 -11.39
C LEU A 114 9.22 21.28 -11.73
N ALA A 115 8.96 20.30 -12.61
CA ALA A 115 9.98 19.34 -13.04
C ALA A 115 11.13 20.01 -13.78
N THR A 116 10.83 21.01 -14.64
CA THR A 116 11.83 21.78 -15.37
C THR A 116 12.71 22.60 -14.43
N LEU A 117 12.13 23.17 -13.36
CA LEU A 117 12.86 23.93 -12.35
C LEU A 117 13.76 23.04 -11.50
N ALA A 118 13.32 21.83 -11.15
CA ALA A 118 14.10 20.89 -10.34
C ALA A 118 15.31 20.27 -11.07
N GLN A 119 15.37 20.41 -12.41
CA GLN A 119 16.47 19.93 -13.25
C GLN A 119 17.52 21.01 -13.55
N ARG A 120 17.35 22.22 -13.02
CA ARG A 120 18.33 23.32 -13.07
C ARG A 120 19.13 23.36 -11.78
#